data_AF-A0A961GTS6-F1
#
_entry.id   AF-A0A961GTS6-F1
#
_cell.length_a   1.000
_cell.length_b   1.000
_cell.length_c   1.000
_cell.angle_alpha   90.00
_cell.angle_beta   90.00
_cell.angle_gamma   90.00
#
_symmetry.space_group_name_H-M   'P 1'
#
loop_
_entity.id
_entity.type
_entity.pdbx_description
1 polymer ?
#
loop_
_entity_poly.entity_id
_entity_poly.type
_entity_poly.pdbx_seq_one_letter_code
_entity_poly.pdbx_strand_id
1 'polypeptide(L)'
;MSDWVVDLDGVMWRGGQDIPGSPSAVSELLDRGEHVVFCTNNSTVPGHRREAELRSAGVTPGFGVITSADAAATLVERDQRVLLLGSAQLGDQLRAAGAVVTPVTELADQLGASGGWDDPTEVLGATSGFAAVVLGLARGVRYEHLDLVCSAIHQGARFLATNTDATFPASGRLQPGTGAIVAAVEAATSTPPTVAGKPNAPMAEAIRRAMVGDARASAGVGAPGFTPEHGTAGASAGGGLCGVVVGDRVDTDGRLAHELGFEFALVLSGVTGEVPSAADVPVHAVATDLASLVAGDLLGGSLRALGPGTPGAPGAV
;
A
#
# COMPACT_ATOMS: atom_id res chain seq x y z
N MET A 1 16.18 -17.54 5.88
CA MET A 1 16.06 -16.24 5.21
C MET A 1 14.78 -16.28 4.42
N SER A 2 13.81 -15.59 4.98
CA SER A 2 12.41 -15.53 4.58
C SER A 2 12.08 -14.04 4.43
N ASP A 3 11.22 -13.72 3.47
CA ASP A 3 10.77 -12.33 3.27
C ASP A 3 9.50 -12.07 4.08
N TRP A 4 9.51 -11.02 4.90
CA TRP A 4 8.38 -10.60 5.73
C TRP A 4 7.83 -9.27 5.20
N VAL A 5 6.56 -9.28 4.84
CA VAL A 5 5.79 -8.06 4.54
C VAL A 5 4.90 -7.76 5.74
N VAL A 6 5.19 -6.67 6.42
CA VAL A 6 4.50 -6.31 7.67
C VAL A 6 3.60 -5.11 7.40
N ASP A 7 2.29 -5.27 7.62
CA ASP A 7 1.39 -4.11 7.65
C ASP A 7 1.75 -3.15 8.78
N LEU A 8 1.31 -1.90 8.70
CA LEU A 8 1.52 -0.90 9.74
C LEU A 8 0.30 -0.72 10.65
N ASP A 9 -0.86 -0.42 10.06
CA ASP A 9 -2.04 0.04 10.79
C ASP A 9 -2.84 -1.14 11.34
N GLY A 10 -2.63 -1.47 12.62
CA GLY A 10 -3.21 -2.65 13.28
C GLY A 10 -2.17 -3.70 13.64
N VAL A 11 -0.92 -3.54 13.19
CA VAL A 11 0.21 -4.45 13.49
C VAL A 11 1.33 -3.73 14.24
N MET A 12 1.79 -2.58 13.75
CA MET A 12 2.81 -1.76 14.41
C MET A 12 2.20 -0.75 15.37
N TRP A 13 1.06 -0.16 14.99
CA TRP A 13 0.36 0.83 15.79
C TRP A 13 -1.15 0.79 15.55
N ARG A 14 -1.91 1.39 16.47
CA ARG A 14 -3.35 1.59 16.34
C ARG A 14 -3.73 2.99 16.82
N GLY A 15 -4.33 3.79 15.94
CA GLY A 15 -4.76 5.15 16.29
C GLY A 15 -3.63 6.08 16.74
N GLY A 16 -2.39 5.85 16.26
CA GLY A 16 -1.21 6.63 16.64
C GLY A 16 -0.59 6.23 17.98
N GLN A 17 -0.95 5.06 18.52
CA GLN A 17 -0.29 4.45 19.67
C GLN A 17 0.39 3.16 19.22
N ASP A 18 1.63 2.96 19.64
CA ASP A 18 2.38 1.74 19.33
C ASP A 18 1.69 0.52 19.94
N ILE A 19 1.69 -0.58 19.19
CA ILE A 19 1.27 -1.88 19.73
C ILE A 19 2.46 -2.44 20.54
N PRO A 20 2.28 -2.74 21.84
CA PRO A 20 3.37 -3.20 22.70
C PRO A 20 4.08 -4.43 22.12
N GLY A 21 5.41 -4.41 22.12
CA GLY A 21 6.24 -5.53 21.67
C GLY A 21 6.45 -5.61 20.14
N SER A 22 5.61 -4.99 19.31
CA SER A 22 5.75 -5.00 17.84
C SER A 22 7.12 -4.48 17.36
N PRO A 23 7.65 -3.36 17.87
CA PRO A 23 9.01 -2.92 17.53
C PRO A 23 10.09 -3.95 17.83
N SER A 24 10.07 -4.54 19.03
CA SER A 24 11.03 -5.57 19.44
C SER A 24 10.93 -6.82 18.58
N ALA A 25 9.72 -7.21 18.19
CA ALA A 25 9.47 -8.36 17.32
C ALA A 25 10.08 -8.16 15.93
N VAL A 26 9.99 -6.95 15.37
CA VAL A 26 10.70 -6.64 14.11
C VAL A 26 12.21 -6.72 14.30
N SER A 27 12.74 -6.12 15.36
CA SER A 27 14.19 -6.20 15.63
C SER A 27 14.67 -7.64 15.74
N GLU A 28 13.88 -8.52 16.37
CA GLU A 28 14.18 -9.94 16.44
C GLU A 28 14.16 -10.63 15.06
N LEU A 29 13.20 -10.31 14.19
CA LEU A 29 13.19 -10.82 12.81
C LEU A 29 14.45 -10.38 12.05
N LEU A 30 14.85 -9.11 12.19
CA LEU A 30 16.06 -8.57 11.58
C LEU A 30 17.33 -9.24 12.14
N ASP A 31 17.40 -9.46 13.45
CA ASP A 31 18.52 -10.15 14.12
C ASP A 31 18.64 -11.63 13.68
N ARG A 32 17.52 -12.27 13.32
CA ARG A 32 17.47 -13.60 12.70
C ARG A 32 17.94 -13.59 11.24
N GLY A 33 18.22 -12.43 10.66
CA GLY A 33 18.61 -12.24 9.27
C GLY A 33 17.43 -12.32 8.29
N GLU A 34 16.20 -12.14 8.77
CA GLU A 34 15.02 -12.09 7.91
C GLU A 34 14.89 -10.72 7.24
N HIS A 35 14.29 -10.71 6.05
CA HIS A 35 14.08 -9.47 5.31
C HIS A 35 12.72 -8.88 5.68
N VAL A 36 12.68 -7.64 6.16
CA VAL A 36 11.42 -6.99 6.56
C VAL A 36 11.13 -5.76 5.68
N VAL A 37 10.04 -5.84 4.93
CA VAL A 37 9.42 -4.73 4.18
C VAL A 37 8.14 -4.33 4.90
N PHE A 38 7.90 -3.04 5.07
CA PHE A 38 6.63 -2.54 5.57
C PHE A 38 5.70 -2.13 4.44
N CYS A 39 4.39 -2.32 4.61
CA CYS A 39 3.41 -1.85 3.65
C CYS A 39 2.19 -1.21 4.33
N THR A 40 1.58 -0.20 3.71
CA THR A 40 0.35 0.44 4.22
C THR A 40 -0.55 0.94 3.09
N ASN A 41 -1.87 0.89 3.30
CA ASN A 41 -2.84 1.51 2.39
C ASN A 41 -2.97 3.02 2.57
N ASN A 42 -2.28 3.63 3.54
CA ASN A 42 -2.32 5.07 3.76
C ASN A 42 -1.48 5.84 2.71
N SER A 43 -2.14 6.64 1.87
CA SER A 43 -1.50 7.47 0.84
C SER A 43 -1.25 8.93 1.25
N THR A 44 -1.43 9.27 2.53
CA THR A 44 -1.31 10.66 3.02
C THR A 44 0.03 10.97 3.69
N VAL A 45 0.74 9.93 4.13
CA VAL A 45 2.05 10.04 4.77
C VAL A 45 3.05 9.27 3.90
N PRO A 46 4.12 9.91 3.39
CA PRO A 46 5.09 9.24 2.54
C PRO A 46 5.94 8.24 3.32
N GLY A 47 6.45 7.21 2.64
CA GLY A 47 7.21 6.11 3.24
C GLY A 47 8.36 6.57 4.14
N HIS A 48 9.18 7.51 3.68
CA HIS A 48 10.32 8.03 4.47
C HIS A 48 9.93 8.63 5.83
N ARG A 49 8.71 9.17 5.98
CA ARG A 49 8.22 9.66 7.28
C ARG A 49 7.78 8.51 8.18
N ARG A 50 7.14 7.49 7.62
CA ARG A 50 6.81 6.25 8.35
C ARG A 50 8.07 5.53 8.82
N GLU A 51 9.12 5.52 8.00
CA GLU A 51 10.42 5.01 8.43
C GLU A 51 11.01 5.81 9.58
N ALA A 52 10.86 7.13 9.59
CA ALA A 52 11.33 7.95 10.71
C ALA A 52 10.54 7.67 12.01
N GLU A 53 9.24 7.40 11.90
CA GLU A 53 8.40 6.94 13.02
C GLU A 53 8.88 5.58 13.54
N LEU A 54 9.10 4.61 12.64
CA LEU A 54 9.66 3.29 12.98
C LEU A 54 11.04 3.40 13.65
N ARG A 55 11.94 4.23 13.13
CA ARG A 55 13.27 4.47 13.72
C ARG A 55 13.17 5.08 15.11
N SER A 56 12.20 5.97 15.34
CA SER A 56 11.94 6.56 16.66
C SER A 56 11.42 5.53 17.66
N ALA A 57 10.74 4.49 17.18
CA ALA A 57 10.31 3.33 17.96
C ALA A 57 11.39 2.24 18.11
N GLY A 58 12.62 2.48 17.63
CA GLY A 58 13.75 1.55 17.74
C GLY A 58 13.82 0.50 16.62
N VAL A 59 13.00 0.61 15.59
CA VAL A 59 13.02 -0.27 14.41
C VAL A 59 13.79 0.39 13.28
N THR A 60 14.80 -0.27 12.74
CA THR A 60 15.46 0.17 11.50
C THR A 60 14.91 -0.65 10.33
N PRO A 61 14.03 -0.09 9.47
CA PRO A 61 13.49 -0.82 8.35
C PRO A 61 14.62 -1.24 7.40
N GLY A 62 14.70 -2.53 7.06
CA GLY A 62 15.69 -3.02 6.10
C GLY A 62 15.39 -2.53 4.68
N PHE A 63 14.15 -2.71 4.23
CA PHE A 63 13.74 -2.52 2.84
C PHE A 63 12.74 -1.36 2.65
N GLY A 64 12.58 -0.52 3.68
CA GLY A 64 11.74 0.67 3.66
C GLY A 64 10.25 0.43 3.90
N VAL A 65 9.45 1.48 3.69
CA VAL A 65 7.99 1.47 3.82
C VAL A 65 7.33 1.75 2.46
N ILE A 66 6.53 0.81 1.98
CA ILE A 66 5.77 0.90 0.73
C ILE A 66 4.34 1.36 1.02
N THR A 67 3.98 2.54 0.51
CA THR A 67 2.64 3.10 0.67
C THR A 67 1.77 2.81 -0.55
N SER A 68 0.44 2.92 -0.42
CA SER A 68 -0.46 2.88 -1.57
C SER A 68 -0.24 4.01 -2.57
N ALA A 69 0.42 5.10 -2.15
CA ALA A 69 0.86 6.14 -3.07
C ALA A 69 2.07 5.71 -3.92
N ASP A 70 3.01 4.96 -3.33
CA ASP A 70 4.12 4.34 -4.07
C ASP A 70 3.59 3.29 -5.07
N ALA A 71 2.58 2.51 -4.65
CA ALA A 71 1.88 1.61 -5.56
C ALA A 71 1.16 2.37 -6.70
N ALA A 72 0.47 3.47 -6.40
CA ALA A 72 -0.21 4.28 -7.41
C ALA A 72 0.76 4.92 -8.41
N ALA A 73 1.96 5.28 -7.95
CA ALA A 73 3.03 5.78 -8.80
C ALA A 73 3.48 4.76 -9.86
N THR A 74 3.25 3.45 -9.65
CA THR A 74 3.55 2.42 -10.67
C THR A 74 2.53 2.38 -11.81
N LEU A 75 1.37 3.01 -11.65
CA LEU A 75 0.27 3.02 -12.64
C LEU A 75 0.30 4.22 -13.58
N VAL A 76 1.14 5.22 -13.28
CA VAL A 76 1.29 6.43 -14.09
C VAL A 76 2.56 6.37 -14.93
N GLU A 77 2.51 7.03 -16.08
CA GLU A 77 3.61 7.08 -17.03
C GLU A 77 4.28 8.47 -17.01
N ARG A 78 5.51 8.54 -17.51
CA ARG A 78 6.23 9.79 -17.68
C ARG A 78 5.47 10.70 -18.65
N ASP A 79 5.43 11.99 -18.33
CA ASP A 79 4.73 13.05 -19.07
C ASP A 79 3.20 12.86 -19.16
N GLN A 80 2.64 11.86 -18.48
CA GLN A 80 1.20 11.61 -18.44
C GLN A 80 0.49 12.71 -17.67
N ARG A 81 -0.51 13.33 -18.29
CA ARG A 81 -1.39 14.31 -17.63
C ARG A 81 -2.34 13.60 -16.67
N VAL A 82 -2.22 13.91 -15.38
CA VAL A 82 -2.99 13.31 -14.30
C VAL A 82 -3.80 14.37 -13.58
N LEU A 83 -5.11 14.16 -13.47
CA LEU A 83 -5.99 14.94 -12.62
C LEU A 83 -6.06 14.27 -11.24
N LEU A 84 -5.66 14.98 -10.19
CA LEU A 84 -5.52 14.42 -8.84
C LEU A 84 -6.56 14.99 -7.88
N LEU A 85 -7.37 14.11 -7.29
CA LEU A 85 -8.14 14.43 -6.07
C LEU A 85 -7.56 13.64 -4.91
N GLY A 86 -6.69 14.27 -4.14
CA GLY A 86 -5.94 13.64 -3.05
C GLY A 86 -5.03 14.63 -2.33
N SER A 87 -4.13 14.10 -1.51
CA SER A 87 -3.15 14.91 -0.77
C SER A 87 -2.07 15.50 -1.68
N ALA A 88 -1.44 16.60 -1.24
CA ALA A 88 -0.28 17.17 -1.93
C ALA A 88 0.88 16.16 -2.03
N GLN A 89 1.09 15.36 -0.97
CA GLN A 89 2.13 14.34 -0.89
C GLN A 89 1.96 13.26 -1.96
N LEU A 90 0.73 12.80 -2.20
CA LEU A 90 0.42 11.89 -3.31
C LEU A 90 0.76 12.55 -4.64
N GLY A 91 0.44 13.84 -4.81
CA GLY A 91 0.83 14.60 -5.99
C GLY A 91 2.33 14.66 -6.21
N ASP A 92 3.11 14.88 -5.16
CA ASP A 92 4.57 14.90 -5.24
C ASP A 92 5.16 13.54 -5.63
N GLN A 93 4.60 12.43 -5.12
CA GLN A 93 5.00 11.07 -5.50
C GLN A 93 4.69 10.77 -6.97
N LEU A 94 3.51 11.15 -7.46
CA LEU A 94 3.15 10.99 -8.87
C LEU A 94 4.05 11.85 -9.79
N ARG A 95 4.40 13.07 -9.38
CA ARG A 95 5.38 13.92 -10.10
C ARG A 95 6.77 13.31 -10.10
N ALA A 96 7.21 12.70 -8.99
CA ALA A 96 8.48 12.01 -8.91
C ALA A 96 8.54 10.78 -9.86
N ALA A 97 7.40 10.14 -10.11
CA ALA A 97 7.26 9.10 -11.15
C ALA A 97 7.24 9.66 -12.59
N GLY A 98 7.25 10.98 -12.75
CA GLY A 98 7.30 11.67 -14.04
C GLY A 98 5.94 12.14 -14.57
N ALA A 99 4.84 11.99 -13.81
CA ALA A 99 3.54 12.48 -14.25
C ALA A 99 3.42 14.01 -14.17
N VAL A 100 2.61 14.59 -15.05
CA VAL A 100 2.21 16.00 -15.01
C VAL A 100 0.90 16.10 -14.23
N VAL A 101 1.00 16.42 -12.94
CA VAL A 101 -0.12 16.38 -12.00
C VAL A 101 -0.79 17.74 -11.83
N THR A 102 -2.08 17.80 -12.14
CA THR A 102 -2.98 18.93 -11.83
C THR A 102 -3.90 18.54 -10.67
N PRO A 103 -3.80 19.20 -9.50
CA PRO A 103 -4.77 19.02 -8.43
C PRO A 103 -6.15 19.52 -8.82
N VAL A 104 -7.17 18.73 -8.55
CA VAL A 104 -8.58 19.07 -8.82
C VAL A 104 -9.01 20.34 -8.10
N THR A 105 -8.47 20.57 -6.91
CA THR A 105 -8.73 21.81 -6.14
C THR A 105 -8.27 23.05 -6.91
N GLU A 106 -7.09 22.99 -7.52
CA GLU A 106 -6.54 24.11 -8.30
C GLU A 106 -7.36 24.33 -9.58
N LEU A 107 -7.75 23.25 -10.27
CA LEU A 107 -8.59 23.35 -11.46
C LEU A 107 -9.98 23.93 -11.15
N ALA A 108 -10.58 23.50 -10.04
CA ALA A 108 -11.88 24.00 -9.59
C ALA A 108 -11.84 25.48 -9.21
N ASP A 109 -10.80 25.91 -8.50
CA ASP A 109 -10.64 27.31 -8.12
C ASP A 109 -10.38 28.20 -9.36
N GLN A 110 -9.64 27.71 -10.36
CA GLN A 110 -9.42 28.40 -11.64
C GLN A 110 -10.72 28.58 -12.42
N LEU A 111 -11.52 27.53 -12.58
CA LEU A 111 -12.84 27.60 -13.22
C LEU A 111 -13.81 28.50 -12.44
N GLY A 112 -13.75 28.45 -11.10
CA GLY A 112 -14.54 29.32 -10.24
C GLY A 112 -14.23 30.80 -10.47
N ALA A 113 -12.95 31.14 -10.57
CA ALA A 113 -12.51 32.51 -10.79
C ALA A 113 -12.86 33.03 -12.20
N SER A 114 -12.98 32.16 -13.21
CA SER A 114 -13.41 32.55 -14.56
C SER A 114 -14.93 32.66 -14.72
N GLY A 115 -15.72 32.17 -13.76
CA GLY A 115 -17.17 31.97 -13.92
C GLY A 115 -17.52 30.77 -14.79
N GLY A 116 -16.56 29.87 -15.04
CA GLY A 116 -16.70 28.75 -15.98
C GLY A 116 -17.68 27.66 -15.56
N TRP A 117 -18.17 27.68 -14.31
CA TRP A 117 -19.20 26.74 -13.85
C TRP A 117 -20.55 26.91 -14.55
N ASP A 118 -20.82 28.10 -15.09
CA ASP A 118 -22.08 28.39 -15.80
C ASP A 118 -22.03 27.93 -17.28
N ASP A 119 -20.86 27.53 -17.80
CA ASP A 119 -20.66 27.05 -19.17
C ASP A 119 -20.11 25.60 -19.19
N PRO A 120 -20.93 24.59 -19.56
CA PRO A 120 -20.47 23.22 -19.71
C PRO A 120 -19.28 23.05 -20.67
N THR A 121 -19.12 23.95 -21.65
CA THR A 121 -18.00 23.93 -22.60
C THR A 121 -16.69 24.24 -21.91
N GLU A 122 -16.68 25.16 -20.94
CA GLU A 122 -15.48 25.49 -20.15
C GLU A 122 -15.11 24.31 -19.25
N VAL A 123 -16.09 23.69 -18.57
CA VAL A 123 -15.85 22.50 -17.73
C VAL A 123 -15.27 21.34 -18.55
N LEU A 124 -15.87 21.04 -19.70
CA LEU A 124 -15.39 19.99 -20.60
C LEU A 124 -14.00 20.31 -21.15
N GLY A 125 -13.77 21.56 -21.58
CA GLY A 125 -12.47 22.02 -22.06
C GLY A 125 -11.38 21.87 -21.00
N ALA A 126 -11.67 22.30 -19.76
CA ALA A 126 -10.75 22.22 -18.63
C ALA A 126 -10.41 20.79 -18.20
N THR A 127 -11.35 19.86 -18.40
CA THR A 127 -11.18 18.43 -18.06
C THR A 127 -10.68 17.58 -19.24
N SER A 128 -10.45 18.20 -20.40
CA SER A 128 -9.98 17.50 -21.60
C SER A 128 -8.49 17.15 -21.56
N GLY A 129 -8.16 15.99 -22.12
CA GLY A 129 -6.78 15.54 -22.34
C GLY A 129 -6.03 15.06 -21.09
N PHE A 130 -6.71 14.86 -19.96
CA PHE A 130 -6.16 14.06 -18.87
C PHE A 130 -6.20 12.57 -19.26
N ALA A 131 -5.08 11.89 -19.10
CA ALA A 131 -4.97 10.46 -19.41
C ALA A 131 -5.36 9.57 -18.21
N ALA A 132 -5.31 10.12 -16.99
CA ALA A 132 -5.76 9.45 -15.79
C ALA A 132 -6.32 10.45 -14.77
N VAL A 133 -7.26 9.96 -13.97
CA VAL A 133 -7.64 10.53 -12.68
C VAL A 133 -7.07 9.64 -11.59
N VAL A 134 -6.43 10.23 -10.58
CA VAL A 134 -6.00 9.49 -9.37
C VAL A 134 -6.76 10.01 -8.16
N LEU A 135 -7.41 9.09 -7.43
CA LEU A 135 -8.08 9.37 -6.17
C LEU A 135 -7.26 8.89 -4.98
N GLY A 136 -7.07 9.77 -4.01
CA GLY A 136 -6.57 9.45 -2.66
C GLY A 136 -7.46 10.10 -1.60
N LEU A 137 -7.09 9.94 -0.33
CA LEU A 137 -7.84 10.56 0.75
C LEU A 137 -7.79 12.11 0.61
N ALA A 138 -8.96 12.73 0.50
CA ALA A 138 -9.14 14.18 0.48
C ALA A 138 -10.24 14.57 1.48
N ARG A 139 -9.94 15.48 2.42
CA ARG A 139 -10.88 15.87 3.48
C ARG A 139 -11.81 17.04 3.11
N GLY A 140 -11.45 17.81 2.09
CA GLY A 140 -12.19 18.99 1.61
C GLY A 140 -12.84 18.77 0.25
N VAL A 141 -13.49 17.62 0.04
CA VAL A 141 -14.17 17.33 -1.24
C VAL A 141 -15.44 18.18 -1.35
N ARG A 142 -15.58 18.90 -2.47
CA ARG A 142 -16.76 19.66 -2.86
C ARG A 142 -17.41 19.02 -4.09
N TYR A 143 -18.65 19.39 -4.41
CA TYR A 143 -19.35 18.86 -5.59
C TYR A 143 -18.55 19.11 -6.88
N GLU A 144 -18.01 20.31 -7.00
CA GLU A 144 -17.14 20.77 -8.09
C GLU A 144 -15.95 19.83 -8.33
N HIS A 145 -15.37 19.29 -7.26
CA HIS A 145 -14.24 18.35 -7.38
C HIS A 145 -14.68 17.02 -7.98
N LEU A 146 -15.85 16.53 -7.56
CA LEU A 146 -16.42 15.30 -8.09
C LEU A 146 -16.84 15.48 -9.55
N ASP A 147 -17.44 16.62 -9.90
CA ASP A 147 -17.86 16.93 -11.26
C ASP A 147 -16.67 16.96 -12.25
N LEU A 148 -15.56 17.61 -11.88
CA LEU A 148 -14.36 17.62 -12.72
C LEU A 148 -13.74 16.24 -12.90
N VAL A 149 -13.68 15.45 -11.82
CA VAL A 149 -13.20 14.07 -11.86
C VAL A 149 -14.08 13.21 -12.77
N CYS A 150 -15.40 13.27 -12.60
CA CYS A 150 -16.34 12.49 -13.40
C CYS A 150 -16.29 12.91 -14.87
N SER A 151 -16.20 14.22 -15.14
CA SER A 151 -16.06 14.78 -16.49
C SER A 151 -14.79 14.30 -17.19
N ALA A 152 -13.65 14.23 -16.49
CA ALA A 152 -12.42 13.68 -17.05
C ALA A 152 -12.54 12.17 -17.34
N ILE A 153 -13.18 11.40 -16.46
CA ILE A 153 -13.41 9.95 -16.65
C ILE A 153 -14.35 9.70 -17.84
N HIS A 154 -15.45 10.44 -17.97
CA HIS A 154 -16.36 10.35 -19.11
C HIS A 154 -15.68 10.69 -20.44
N GLN A 155 -14.62 11.52 -20.41
CA GLN A 155 -13.79 11.85 -21.57
C GLN A 155 -12.66 10.83 -21.82
N GLY A 156 -12.62 9.73 -21.08
CA GLY A 156 -11.71 8.60 -21.32
C GLY A 156 -10.48 8.56 -20.43
N ALA A 157 -10.36 9.43 -19.43
CA ALA A 157 -9.28 9.31 -18.44
C ALA A 157 -9.44 8.00 -17.64
N ARG A 158 -8.33 7.27 -17.46
CA ARG A 158 -8.32 6.06 -16.60
C ARG A 158 -8.67 6.45 -15.16
N PHE A 159 -9.58 5.71 -14.52
CA PHE A 159 -9.92 5.92 -13.12
C PHE A 159 -9.02 5.08 -12.21
N LEU A 160 -8.11 5.73 -11.48
CA LEU A 160 -7.17 5.10 -10.56
C LEU A 160 -7.47 5.51 -9.11
N ALA A 161 -7.25 4.62 -8.14
CA ALA A 161 -7.42 4.90 -6.71
C ALA A 161 -6.26 4.32 -5.89
N THR A 162 -5.82 5.04 -4.85
CA THR A 162 -4.76 4.52 -3.96
C THR A 162 -5.25 3.36 -3.11
N ASN A 163 -6.47 3.42 -2.59
CA ASN A 163 -7.15 2.33 -1.89
C ASN A 163 -8.67 2.54 -1.95
N THR A 164 -9.43 1.54 -1.51
CA THR A 164 -10.90 1.59 -1.43
C THR A 164 -11.41 1.45 0.00
N ASP A 165 -10.59 1.77 1.00
CA ASP A 165 -11.01 1.71 2.40
C ASP A 165 -12.11 2.74 2.65
N ALA A 166 -13.32 2.25 2.95
CA ALA A 166 -14.51 3.09 3.13
C ALA A 166 -14.37 4.04 4.32
N THR A 167 -13.66 3.59 5.37
CA THR A 167 -13.40 4.38 6.58
C THR A 167 -11.99 4.15 7.11
N PHE A 168 -11.52 5.05 7.96
CA PHE A 168 -10.32 4.86 8.76
C PHE A 168 -10.53 5.41 10.18
N PRO A 169 -9.86 4.85 11.20
CA PRO A 169 -9.94 5.33 12.57
C PRO A 169 -9.12 6.61 12.74
N ALA A 170 -9.75 7.70 13.21
CA ALA A 170 -9.05 8.92 13.58
C ALA A 170 -9.84 9.74 14.61
N SER A 171 -9.12 10.33 15.59
CA SER A 171 -9.71 11.18 16.63
C SER A 171 -10.83 10.49 17.42
N GLY A 172 -10.67 9.19 17.73
CA GLY A 172 -11.62 8.42 18.53
C GLY A 172 -12.91 8.01 17.80
N ARG A 173 -13.03 8.22 16.48
CA ARG A 173 -14.17 7.76 15.68
C ARG A 173 -13.74 7.23 14.31
N LEU A 174 -14.63 6.52 13.63
CA LEU A 174 -14.47 6.19 12.21
C LEU A 174 -14.77 7.43 11.36
N GLN A 175 -13.89 7.72 10.41
CA GLN A 175 -14.02 8.83 9.46
C GLN A 175 -14.07 8.28 8.03
N PRO A 176 -14.75 8.95 7.09
CA PRO A 176 -14.78 8.52 5.68
C PRO A 176 -13.38 8.47 5.08
N GLY A 177 -13.04 7.34 4.46
CA GLY A 177 -11.75 7.10 3.79
C GLY A 177 -11.78 7.36 2.29
N THR A 178 -10.69 7.00 1.60
CA THR A 178 -10.60 7.13 0.13
C THR A 178 -11.74 6.37 -0.56
N GLY A 179 -12.13 5.21 -0.03
CA GLY A 179 -13.20 4.37 -0.57
C GLY A 179 -14.56 5.08 -0.62
N ALA A 180 -14.85 6.01 0.30
CA ALA A 180 -16.08 6.78 0.26
C ALA A 180 -16.12 7.75 -0.94
N ILE A 181 -14.98 8.36 -1.27
CA ILE A 181 -14.84 9.25 -2.43
C ILE A 181 -14.89 8.43 -3.72
N VAL A 182 -14.18 7.30 -3.75
CA VAL A 182 -14.17 6.36 -4.87
C VAL A 182 -15.58 5.88 -5.19
N ALA A 183 -16.35 5.45 -4.18
CA ALA A 183 -17.71 4.98 -4.38
C ALA A 183 -18.64 6.05 -4.97
N ALA A 184 -18.47 7.32 -4.59
CA ALA A 184 -19.23 8.42 -5.16
C ALA A 184 -18.92 8.63 -6.65
N VAL A 185 -17.63 8.57 -7.02
CA VAL A 185 -17.18 8.72 -8.42
C VAL A 185 -17.57 7.49 -9.26
N GLU A 186 -17.42 6.28 -8.73
CA GLU A 186 -17.83 5.04 -9.40
C GLU A 186 -19.33 5.03 -9.66
N ALA A 187 -20.15 5.44 -8.68
CA ALA A 187 -21.60 5.57 -8.86
C ALA A 187 -21.97 6.61 -9.94
N ALA A 188 -21.27 7.74 -9.98
CA ALA A 188 -21.53 8.81 -10.95
C ALA A 188 -21.07 8.48 -12.37
N THR A 189 -20.02 7.65 -12.51
CA THR A 189 -19.39 7.32 -13.81
C THR A 189 -19.72 5.93 -14.32
N SER A 190 -20.31 5.06 -13.50
CA SER A 190 -20.46 3.62 -13.75
C SER A 190 -19.14 2.92 -14.15
N THR A 191 -18.01 3.50 -13.78
CA THR A 191 -16.67 3.04 -14.14
C THR A 191 -15.95 2.62 -12.86
N PRO A 192 -15.54 1.34 -12.71
CA PRO A 192 -14.79 0.91 -11.54
C PRO A 192 -13.35 1.43 -11.60
N PRO A 193 -12.73 1.71 -10.44
CA PRO A 193 -11.33 2.13 -10.39
C PRO A 193 -10.38 0.95 -10.62
N THR A 194 -9.20 1.23 -11.16
CA THR A 194 -8.02 0.39 -10.91
C THR A 194 -7.41 0.79 -9.57
N VAL A 195 -7.40 -0.12 -8.61
CA VAL A 195 -6.93 0.14 -7.24
C VAL A 195 -5.47 -0.25 -7.10
N ALA A 196 -4.65 0.65 -6.56
CA ALA A 196 -3.21 0.45 -6.45
C ALA A 196 -2.79 -0.29 -5.18
N GLY A 197 -3.37 0.08 -4.04
CA GLY A 197 -3.04 -0.45 -2.73
C GLY A 197 -3.42 -1.93 -2.55
N LYS A 198 -3.17 -2.47 -1.36
CA LYS A 198 -3.54 -3.83 -0.98
C LYS A 198 -5.02 -4.10 -1.25
N PRO A 199 -5.39 -5.28 -1.78
CA PRO A 199 -4.53 -6.43 -2.06
C PRO A 199 -3.93 -6.49 -3.49
N ASN A 200 -3.97 -5.39 -4.24
CA ASN A 200 -3.87 -5.44 -5.69
C ASN A 200 -2.43 -5.59 -6.21
N ALA A 201 -2.31 -6.07 -7.45
CA ALA A 201 -1.05 -6.29 -8.16
C ALA A 201 -0.07 -5.09 -8.13
N PRO A 202 -0.50 -3.81 -8.22
CA PRO A 202 0.44 -2.68 -8.17
C PRO A 202 1.18 -2.58 -6.83
N MET A 203 0.53 -2.89 -5.70
CA MET A 203 1.17 -2.97 -4.39
C MET A 203 2.16 -4.14 -4.32
N ALA A 204 1.75 -5.32 -4.81
CA ALA A 204 2.63 -6.48 -4.86
C ALA A 204 3.88 -6.22 -5.71
N GLU A 205 3.72 -5.55 -6.85
CA GLU A 205 4.84 -5.14 -7.71
C GLU A 205 5.76 -4.11 -7.03
N ALA A 206 5.20 -3.12 -6.34
CA ALA A 206 5.99 -2.15 -5.57
C ALA A 206 6.84 -2.83 -4.47
N ILE A 207 6.25 -3.80 -3.76
CA ILE A 207 6.95 -4.62 -2.76
C ILE A 207 8.07 -5.45 -3.41
N ARG A 208 7.78 -6.18 -4.49
CA ARG A 208 8.80 -6.98 -5.21
C ARG A 208 9.97 -6.12 -5.69
N ARG A 209 9.70 -4.92 -6.21
CA ARG A 209 10.75 -3.98 -6.64
C ARG A 209 11.61 -3.51 -5.47
N ALA A 210 11.03 -3.22 -4.31
CA ALA A 210 11.78 -2.84 -3.13
C ALA A 210 12.71 -3.96 -2.66
N MET A 211 12.21 -5.20 -2.61
CA MET A 211 12.99 -6.38 -2.23
C MET A 211 14.15 -6.65 -3.21
N VAL A 212 13.94 -6.51 -4.52
CA VAL A 212 14.99 -6.72 -5.54
C VAL A 212 15.98 -5.55 -5.62
N GLY A 213 15.50 -4.32 -5.43
CA GLY A 213 16.32 -3.11 -5.50
C GLY A 213 17.42 -3.08 -4.44
N ASP A 214 17.10 -3.55 -3.23
CA ASP A 214 18.07 -3.64 -2.14
C ASP A 214 19.07 -4.79 -2.33
N ALA A 215 18.64 -5.96 -2.82
CA ALA A 215 19.55 -7.06 -3.17
C ALA A 215 20.65 -6.63 -4.17
N ARG A 216 20.35 -5.68 -5.05
CA ARG A 216 21.34 -5.07 -5.97
C ARG A 216 22.23 -4.03 -5.29
N ALA A 217 21.72 -3.29 -4.31
CA ALA A 217 22.49 -2.32 -3.52
C ALA A 217 23.47 -3.02 -2.55
N SER A 218 23.05 -4.10 -1.90
CA SER A 218 23.89 -4.92 -1.01
C SER A 218 24.96 -5.73 -1.75
N ALA A 219 24.78 -6.00 -3.05
CA ALA A 219 25.71 -6.78 -3.88
C ALA A 219 26.87 -5.97 -4.50
N GLY A 220 26.92 -4.65 -4.31
CA GLY A 220 28.11 -3.83 -4.57
C GLY A 220 28.86 -4.08 -5.88
N VAL A 221 28.24 -3.93 -7.06
CA VAL A 221 28.96 -3.89 -8.35
C VAL A 221 28.31 -2.91 -9.32
N GLY A 222 29.09 -1.93 -9.80
CA GLY A 222 28.78 -1.18 -11.01
C GLY A 222 29.24 -1.94 -12.26
N ALA A 223 28.35 -2.10 -13.24
CA ALA A 223 28.65 -2.11 -14.68
C ALA A 223 27.33 -2.07 -15.49
N PRO A 224 27.28 -1.38 -16.65
CA PRO A 224 26.07 -1.10 -17.40
C PRO A 224 25.69 -2.22 -18.38
N GLY A 225 24.41 -2.30 -18.74
CA GLY A 225 23.94 -3.04 -19.90
C GLY A 225 22.98 -4.18 -19.57
N PHE A 226 21.72 -3.86 -19.30
CA PHE A 226 20.64 -4.81 -19.51
C PHE A 226 19.46 -4.06 -20.14
N THR A 227 19.30 -4.20 -21.45
CA THR A 227 18.08 -3.83 -22.17
C THR A 227 17.08 -4.97 -22.02
N PRO A 228 15.89 -4.78 -21.42
CA PRO A 228 14.88 -5.81 -21.46
C PRO A 228 14.25 -5.79 -22.85
N GLU A 229 14.64 -6.73 -23.70
CA GLU A 229 13.87 -7.04 -24.90
C GLU A 229 12.50 -7.62 -24.50
N HIS A 230 11.48 -7.20 -25.23
CA HIS A 230 10.10 -7.61 -25.07
C HIS A 230 9.95 -9.13 -25.16
N GLY A 231 9.32 -9.73 -24.15
CA GLY A 231 9.00 -11.15 -24.15
C GLY A 231 7.92 -11.49 -23.14
N THR A 232 6.68 -11.57 -23.61
CA THR A 232 5.59 -12.27 -22.94
C THR A 232 5.90 -13.76 -22.83
N ALA A 233 6.12 -14.29 -21.62
CA ALA A 233 5.96 -15.70 -21.32
C ALA A 233 5.88 -15.91 -19.80
N GLY A 234 4.85 -16.62 -19.35
CA GLY A 234 4.69 -17.01 -17.96
C GLY A 234 5.88 -17.80 -17.45
N ALA A 235 6.39 -17.39 -16.29
CA ALA A 235 7.33 -18.17 -15.51
C ALA A 235 6.59 -18.79 -14.33
N SER A 236 6.01 -19.96 -14.55
CA SER A 236 5.93 -20.97 -13.49
C SER A 236 7.33 -21.55 -13.35
N ALA A 237 8.01 -21.22 -12.26
CA ALA A 237 9.25 -21.85 -11.84
C ALA A 237 9.18 -22.11 -10.33
N GLY A 238 8.84 -23.35 -9.98
CA GLY A 238 8.70 -23.85 -8.62
C GLY A 238 10.02 -23.89 -7.85
N GLY A 239 10.37 -22.76 -7.25
CA GLY A 239 11.22 -22.63 -6.08
C GLY A 239 10.52 -21.64 -5.15
N GLY A 240 9.56 -22.13 -4.34
CA GLY A 240 8.65 -21.27 -3.60
C GLY A 240 9.39 -20.28 -2.71
N LEU A 241 9.18 -18.99 -2.95
CA LEU A 241 9.58 -17.94 -2.02
C LEU A 241 8.90 -18.24 -0.68
N CYS A 242 9.68 -18.53 0.35
CA CYS A 242 9.18 -18.68 1.71
C CYS A 242 9.02 -17.28 2.30
N GLY A 243 7.90 -16.64 2.00
CA GLY A 243 7.57 -15.32 2.53
C GLY A 243 6.34 -15.34 3.41
N VAL A 244 6.24 -14.37 4.31
CA VAL A 244 5.11 -14.18 5.23
C VAL A 244 4.57 -12.77 5.05
N VAL A 245 3.26 -12.62 4.86
CA VAL A 245 2.58 -11.34 5.06
C VAL A 245 1.91 -11.37 6.43
N VAL A 246 2.21 -10.36 7.24
CA VAL A 246 1.58 -10.15 8.55
C VAL A 246 0.62 -8.98 8.44
N GLY A 247 -0.63 -9.20 8.84
CA GLY A 247 -1.66 -8.15 8.80
C GLY A 247 -2.83 -8.46 9.70
N ASP A 248 -3.67 -7.46 9.91
CA ASP A 248 -4.88 -7.59 10.72
C ASP A 248 -6.14 -7.84 9.87
N ARG A 249 -6.05 -7.74 8.53
CA ARG A 249 -7.24 -7.84 7.66
C ARG A 249 -7.07 -8.90 6.59
N VAL A 250 -7.99 -9.87 6.55
CA VAL A 250 -8.00 -10.94 5.55
C VAL A 250 -8.25 -10.40 4.13
N ASP A 251 -9.16 -9.43 4.01
CA ASP A 251 -9.59 -8.85 2.74
C ASP A 251 -8.54 -7.95 2.09
N THR A 252 -7.52 -7.50 2.85
CA THR A 252 -6.40 -6.71 2.33
C THR A 252 -5.07 -7.45 2.42
N ASP A 253 -4.65 -7.85 3.62
CA ASP A 253 -3.32 -8.42 3.84
C ASP A 253 -3.28 -9.90 3.46
N GLY A 254 -4.33 -10.64 3.78
CA GLY A 254 -4.44 -12.05 3.39
C GLY A 254 -4.47 -12.21 1.88
N ARG A 255 -5.24 -11.36 1.19
CA ARG A 255 -5.28 -11.35 -0.28
C ARG A 255 -3.98 -10.84 -0.90
N LEU A 256 -3.29 -9.88 -0.27
CA LEU A 256 -1.94 -9.50 -0.69
C LEU A 256 -0.96 -10.67 -0.56
N ALA A 257 -1.04 -11.44 0.52
CA ALA A 257 -0.24 -12.65 0.70
C ALA A 257 -0.47 -13.63 -0.43
N HIS A 258 -1.73 -13.87 -0.79
CA HIS A 258 -2.10 -14.71 -1.92
C HIS A 258 -1.51 -14.19 -3.24
N GLU A 259 -1.62 -12.88 -3.51
CA GLU A 259 -1.06 -12.23 -4.71
C GLU A 259 0.48 -12.34 -4.78
N LEU A 260 1.17 -12.30 -3.62
CA LEU A 260 2.61 -12.50 -3.52
C LEU A 260 3.03 -13.97 -3.56
N GLY A 261 2.10 -14.90 -3.35
CA GLY A 261 2.39 -16.32 -3.15
C GLY A 261 3.03 -16.63 -1.79
N PHE A 262 2.76 -15.80 -0.78
CA PHE A 262 3.32 -15.88 0.57
C PHE A 262 2.32 -16.53 1.55
N GLU A 263 2.83 -17.02 2.69
CA GLU A 263 1.98 -17.42 3.81
C GLU A 263 1.36 -16.18 4.46
N PHE A 264 0.11 -16.27 4.88
CA PHE A 264 -0.57 -15.19 5.60
C PHE A 264 -0.65 -15.48 7.09
N ALA A 265 -0.16 -14.55 7.90
CA ALA A 265 -0.29 -14.54 9.34
C ALA A 265 -1.23 -13.43 9.79
N LEU A 266 -2.34 -13.82 10.41
CA LEU A 266 -3.32 -12.88 10.95
C LEU A 266 -2.95 -12.50 12.39
N VAL A 267 -2.88 -11.20 12.67
CA VAL A 267 -2.80 -10.69 14.05
C VAL A 267 -4.11 -10.06 14.48
N LEU A 268 -4.49 -10.22 15.75
CA LEU A 268 -5.77 -9.73 16.29
C LEU A 268 -5.66 -8.35 16.98
N SER A 269 -4.52 -7.67 16.82
CA SER A 269 -4.24 -6.36 17.43
C SER A 269 -4.96 -5.18 16.74
N GLY A 270 -5.44 -5.39 15.50
CA GLY A 270 -6.02 -4.37 14.63
C GLY A 270 -7.55 -4.30 14.65
N VAL A 271 -8.13 -4.02 13.48
CA VAL A 271 -9.59 -3.91 13.25
C VAL A 271 -10.26 -5.27 13.45
N THR A 272 -9.62 -6.34 13.00
CA THR A 272 -10.08 -7.71 13.25
C THR A 272 -9.67 -8.13 14.66
N GLY A 273 -10.64 -8.21 15.56
CA GLY A 273 -10.44 -8.69 16.94
C GLY A 273 -10.66 -10.19 17.13
N GLU A 274 -11.17 -10.88 16.11
CA GLU A 274 -11.50 -12.31 16.15
C GLU A 274 -11.19 -12.97 14.81
N VAL A 275 -10.88 -14.27 14.82
CA VAL A 275 -10.64 -15.03 13.58
C VAL A 275 -11.94 -15.07 12.76
N PRO A 276 -11.93 -14.63 11.49
CA PRO A 276 -13.12 -14.68 10.66
C PRO A 276 -13.66 -16.10 10.52
N SER A 277 -14.98 -16.27 10.64
CA SER A 277 -15.64 -17.58 10.51
C SER A 277 -15.51 -18.19 9.11
N ALA A 278 -15.29 -17.34 8.11
CA ALA A 278 -14.93 -17.73 6.75
C ALA A 278 -13.94 -16.71 6.18
N ALA A 279 -12.85 -17.23 5.59
CA ALA A 279 -11.85 -16.46 4.87
C ALA A 279 -11.80 -17.00 3.43
N ASP A 280 -11.74 -16.10 2.45
CA ASP A 280 -11.62 -16.49 1.04
C ASP A 280 -10.18 -16.81 0.61
N VAL A 281 -9.23 -16.54 1.51
CA VAL A 281 -7.81 -16.90 1.38
C VAL A 281 -7.33 -17.65 2.63
N PRO A 282 -6.35 -18.57 2.51
CA PRO A 282 -5.89 -19.34 3.66
C PRO A 282 -5.18 -18.48 4.71
N VAL A 283 -5.62 -18.57 5.96
CA VAL A 283 -4.91 -18.04 7.13
C VAL A 283 -3.99 -19.15 7.66
N HIS A 284 -2.68 -18.95 7.54
CA HIS A 284 -1.68 -19.99 7.87
C HIS A 284 -1.31 -19.99 9.35
N ALA A 285 -1.31 -18.82 9.98
CA ALA A 285 -1.12 -18.67 11.41
C ALA A 285 -1.98 -17.52 11.97
N VAL A 286 -2.33 -17.63 13.25
CA VAL A 286 -3.05 -16.62 14.00
C VAL A 286 -2.30 -16.34 15.30
N ALA A 287 -2.11 -15.07 15.63
CA ALA A 287 -1.56 -14.63 16.92
C ALA A 287 -2.31 -13.40 17.45
N THR A 288 -2.14 -13.09 18.73
CA THR A 288 -2.72 -11.89 19.35
C THR A 288 -2.15 -10.60 18.76
N ASP A 289 -0.84 -10.57 18.50
CA ASP A 289 -0.09 -9.43 17.97
C ASP A 289 1.19 -9.94 17.27
N LEU A 290 1.98 -9.01 16.72
CA LEU A 290 3.23 -9.35 16.01
C LEU A 290 4.26 -10.00 16.95
N ALA A 291 4.34 -9.57 18.21
CA ALA A 291 5.30 -10.14 19.16
C ALA A 291 5.00 -11.61 19.46
N SER A 292 3.74 -11.93 19.71
CA SER A 292 3.27 -13.30 19.94
C SER A 292 3.48 -14.18 18.71
N LEU A 293 3.28 -13.61 17.51
CA LEU A 293 3.57 -14.31 16.25
C LEU A 293 5.06 -14.68 16.13
N VAL A 294 5.98 -13.74 16.37
CA VAL A 294 7.44 -13.95 16.24
C VAL A 294 7.98 -14.88 17.33
N ALA A 295 7.38 -14.86 18.51
CA ALA A 295 7.67 -15.78 19.61
C ALA A 295 7.17 -17.22 19.37
N GLY A 296 6.27 -17.42 18.40
CA GLY A 296 5.62 -18.72 18.15
C GLY A 296 4.44 -19.02 19.08
N ASP A 297 3.97 -18.02 19.82
CA ASP A 297 2.78 -18.09 20.67
C ASP A 297 1.51 -17.96 19.83
N LEU A 298 1.25 -18.99 19.02
CA LEU A 298 0.15 -19.01 18.06
C LEU A 298 -1.17 -19.44 18.72
N LEU A 299 -2.24 -18.72 18.39
CA LEU A 299 -3.63 -19.11 18.70
C LEU A 299 -4.12 -20.23 17.77
N GLY A 300 -3.47 -20.39 16.62
CA GLY A 300 -3.75 -21.46 15.66
C GLY A 300 -2.84 -21.42 14.45
N GLY A 301 -2.73 -22.56 13.77
CA GLY A 301 -1.93 -22.71 12.56
C GLY A 301 -0.42 -22.83 12.82
N SER A 302 0.37 -22.63 11.77
CA SER A 302 1.84 -22.68 11.78
C SER A 302 2.41 -21.98 10.56
N LEU A 303 3.56 -21.31 10.70
CA LEU A 303 4.32 -20.77 9.57
C LEU A 303 5.53 -21.65 9.28
N ARG A 304 5.81 -21.89 7.99
CA ARG A 304 7.05 -22.57 7.57
C ARG A 304 8.28 -21.72 7.87
N ALA A 305 8.15 -20.40 7.77
CA ALA A 305 9.20 -19.44 8.08
C ALA A 305 9.60 -19.43 9.57
N LEU A 306 8.75 -19.96 10.46
CA LEU A 306 9.02 -20.06 11.91
C LEU A 306 9.43 -21.47 12.37
N GLY A 307 9.77 -22.38 11.44
CA GLY A 307 10.23 -23.74 11.74
C GLY A 307 11.47 -23.76 12.67
N PRO A 308 11.73 -24.88 13.39
CA PRO A 308 12.53 -24.88 14.61
C PRO A 308 13.96 -24.39 14.36
N GLY A 309 14.24 -23.15 14.77
CA GLY A 309 15.61 -22.72 15.01
C GLY A 309 16.19 -23.61 16.11
N THR A 310 17.24 -24.36 15.81
CA THR A 310 18.03 -25.04 16.83
C THR A 310 18.46 -24.01 17.88
N PRO A 311 18.08 -24.15 19.17
CA PRO A 311 18.73 -23.38 20.21
C PRO A 311 20.16 -23.90 20.28
N GLY A 312 21.12 -23.07 19.88
CA GLY A 312 22.52 -23.29 20.20
C GLY A 312 22.67 -23.21 21.71
N ALA A 313 22.43 -24.31 22.41
CA ALA A 313 22.83 -24.45 23.79
C ALA A 313 24.35 -24.25 23.86
N PRO A 314 24.87 -23.34 24.69
CA PRO A 314 26.30 -23.33 24.98
C PRO A 314 26.61 -24.65 25.67
N GLY A 315 27.35 -25.51 24.96
CA GLY A 315 27.84 -26.77 25.49
C GLY A 315 28.65 -26.51 26.74
N ALA A 316 28.17 -27.04 27.86
CA ALA A 316 29.00 -27.29 29.02
C ALA A 316 29.87 -28.50 28.72
N VAL A 317 31.17 -28.28 28.52
CA VAL A 317 32.24 -29.19 28.97
C VAL A 317 33.47 -28.37 29.35
#